data_AF-A0A965QZ68-F1
#
_entry.id   AF-A0A965QZ68-F1
#
_cell.length_a   1.000
_cell.length_b   1.000
_cell.length_c   1.000
_cell.angle_alpha   90.00
_cell.angle_beta   90.00
_cell.angle_gamma   90.00
#
_symmetry.space_group_name_H-M   'P 1'
#
loop_
_entity.id
_entity.type
_entity.pdbx_description
1 polymer ?
#
loop_
_entity_poly.entity_id
_entity_poly.type
_entity_poly.pdbx_seq_one_letter_code
_entity_poly.pdbx_strand_id
1 'polypeptide(L)'
;MQRHDHPLLSPSLGVQKTLTSFHFGQAGIGPKVYIQASLHAEELPGMLAAYHLRPLLERLDAAGHIRGEIVLVPMANPIGASQRVQHKPAGRFELDSSENFNRYYPDFARHIGDEVLPQLGQDAATNVALVRQAMGRYLAQWTPKTELQGLRRTLLQLSFDADFVLDLHCDCEAVMHFYCEEACWSALEPLAHYLQSRAILLAKNSGSSPFDECLSGVWWRLAEMIGARGLDAPLPQGCHSTTIELRGEAQVQHALAAQDAA
;
A
#
# COMPACT_ATOMS: atom_id res chain seq x y z
N MET A 1 17.17 2.43 11.55
CA MET A 1 16.26 3.19 10.68
C MET A 1 17.06 3.82 9.55
N GLN A 2 16.65 3.63 8.30
CA GLN A 2 17.17 4.35 7.14
C GLN A 2 16.08 5.22 6.52
N ARG A 3 16.39 6.46 6.17
CA ARG A 3 15.48 7.38 5.48
C ARG A 3 15.84 7.42 4.00
N HIS A 4 14.84 7.25 3.14
CA HIS A 4 14.96 7.35 1.70
C HIS A 4 14.01 8.42 1.17
N ASP A 5 14.54 9.32 0.36
CA ASP A 5 13.79 10.39 -0.29
C ASP A 5 13.71 10.10 -1.79
N HIS A 6 12.48 10.00 -2.31
CA HIS A 6 12.16 9.62 -3.69
C HIS A 6 11.67 10.85 -4.45
N PRO A 7 12.53 11.51 -5.24
CA PRO A 7 12.09 12.65 -6.04
C PRO A 7 11.08 12.21 -7.09
N LEU A 8 9.94 12.89 -7.14
CA LEU A 8 8.91 12.64 -8.15
C LEU A 8 9.25 13.37 -9.45
N LEU A 9 8.66 12.89 -10.56
CA LEU A 9 8.70 13.58 -11.84
C LEU A 9 8.06 14.96 -11.67
N SER A 10 8.82 16.02 -11.94
CA SER A 10 8.30 17.38 -11.74
C SER A 10 7.43 17.84 -12.92
N PRO A 11 6.29 18.51 -12.67
CA PRO A 11 5.47 19.09 -13.73
C PRO A 11 6.05 20.40 -14.30
N SER A 12 7.02 21.03 -13.64
CA SER A 12 7.60 22.31 -14.09
C SER A 12 9.02 22.53 -13.58
N LEU A 13 9.80 23.35 -14.30
CA LEU A 13 11.15 23.72 -13.89
C LEU A 13 11.15 24.47 -12.55
N GLY A 14 12.13 24.17 -11.70
CA GLY A 14 12.32 24.86 -10.41
C GLY A 14 11.43 24.36 -9.27
N VAL A 15 10.58 23.35 -9.50
CA VAL A 15 9.78 22.69 -8.47
C VAL A 15 10.16 21.21 -8.43
N GLN A 16 10.18 20.60 -7.25
CA GLN A 16 10.29 19.15 -7.09
C GLN A 16 9.55 18.74 -5.83
N LYS A 17 8.70 17.72 -5.96
CA LYS A 17 8.07 17.05 -4.82
C LYS A 17 8.81 15.77 -4.51
N THR A 18 8.82 15.39 -3.25
CA THR A 18 9.56 14.22 -2.76
C THR A 18 8.66 13.40 -1.88
N LEU A 19 8.62 12.09 -2.13
CA LEU A 19 8.05 11.10 -1.22
C LEU A 19 9.14 10.62 -0.27
N THR A 20 8.87 10.50 1.02
CA THR A 20 9.85 10.01 2.01
C THR A 20 9.40 8.68 2.59
N SER A 21 10.30 7.69 2.61
CA SER A 21 10.08 6.41 3.30
C SER A 21 11.14 6.14 4.36
N PHE A 22 10.72 5.47 5.43
CA PHE A 22 11.56 5.03 6.55
C PHE A 22 11.61 3.51 6.58
N HIS A 23 12.81 2.96 6.67
CA HIS A 23 13.07 1.53 6.58
C HIS A 23 13.64 1.03 7.90
N PHE A 24 13.11 -0.10 8.37
CA PHE A 24 13.48 -0.74 9.62
C PHE A 24 13.69 -2.24 9.40
N GLY A 25 14.55 -2.86 10.22
CA GLY A 25 14.95 -4.24 10.08
C GLY A 25 15.92 -4.45 8.91
N GLN A 26 15.88 -5.64 8.31
CA GLN A 26 16.81 -6.04 7.25
C GLN A 26 16.05 -6.50 6.01
N ALA A 27 16.27 -5.78 4.90
CA ALA A 27 15.65 -6.11 3.62
C ALA A 27 16.01 -7.51 3.14
N GLY A 28 15.02 -8.22 2.58
CA GLY A 28 15.16 -9.58 2.06
C GLY A 28 15.28 -10.68 3.11
N ILE A 29 15.18 -10.34 4.40
CA ILE A 29 15.10 -11.31 5.50
C ILE A 29 13.67 -11.32 6.04
N GLY A 30 13.09 -12.50 6.23
CA GLY A 30 11.77 -12.65 6.83
C GLY A 30 10.66 -11.95 6.02
N PRO A 31 9.51 -11.66 6.65
CA PRO A 31 8.41 -10.98 5.99
C PRO A 31 8.67 -9.48 5.84
N LYS A 32 8.13 -8.89 4.78
CA LYS A 32 8.11 -7.45 4.54
C LYS A 32 6.72 -6.87 4.82
N VAL A 33 6.66 -5.83 5.62
CA VAL A 33 5.46 -5.04 5.90
C VAL A 33 5.63 -3.64 5.33
N TYR A 34 4.72 -3.23 4.45
CA TYR A 34 4.64 -1.87 3.94
C TYR A 34 3.46 -1.15 4.61
N ILE A 35 3.69 0.05 5.12
CA ILE A 35 2.69 0.87 5.80
C ILE A 35 2.75 2.25 5.17
N GLN A 36 1.62 2.77 4.69
CA GLN A 36 1.54 4.15 4.23
C GLN A 36 0.33 4.87 4.84
N ALA A 37 0.36 6.19 4.81
CA ALA A 37 -0.76 6.99 5.26
C ALA A 37 -1.00 8.21 4.37
N SER A 38 -2.23 8.72 4.37
CA SER A 38 -2.62 9.96 3.70
C SER A 38 -2.34 9.94 2.19
N LEU A 39 -2.76 8.86 1.51
CA LEU A 39 -2.79 8.81 0.05
C LEU A 39 -3.82 9.80 -0.51
N HIS A 40 -4.98 9.92 0.13
CA HIS A 40 -5.72 11.19 0.08
C HIS A 40 -5.09 12.13 1.12
N ALA A 41 -4.52 13.24 0.66
CA ALA A 41 -3.60 14.01 1.49
C ALA A 41 -4.28 14.80 2.65
N GLU A 42 -5.60 14.94 2.61
CA GLU A 42 -6.42 15.54 3.66
C GLU A 42 -6.84 14.55 4.76
N GLU A 43 -6.58 13.26 4.59
CA GLU A 43 -6.90 12.22 5.59
C GLU A 43 -5.78 12.11 6.64
N LEU A 44 -5.78 13.06 7.57
CA LEU A 44 -4.69 13.27 8.55
C LEU A 44 -4.60 12.27 9.72
N PRO A 45 -5.66 11.55 10.16
CA PRO A 45 -5.54 10.55 11.24
C PRO A 45 -4.44 9.51 10.97
N GLY A 46 -4.37 8.99 9.74
CA GLY A 46 -3.32 8.05 9.31
C GLY A 46 -1.91 8.61 9.47
N MET A 47 -1.67 9.85 8.99
CA MET A 47 -0.37 10.51 9.13
C MET A 47 0.01 10.71 10.59
N LEU A 48 -0.95 11.07 11.46
CA LEU A 48 -0.68 11.25 12.88
C LEU A 48 -0.40 9.92 13.61
N ALA A 49 -1.07 8.84 13.21
CA ALA A 49 -0.74 7.49 13.69
C ALA A 49 0.68 7.08 13.24
N ALA A 50 1.03 7.31 11.97
CA ALA A 50 2.38 7.07 11.46
C ALA A 50 3.46 7.90 12.18
N TYR A 51 3.15 9.13 12.59
CA TYR A 51 4.03 9.98 13.41
C TYR A 51 4.39 9.31 14.75
N HIS A 52 3.40 8.71 15.43
CA HIS A 52 3.62 7.98 16.68
C HIS A 52 4.21 6.59 16.48
N LEU A 53 3.89 5.92 15.37
CA LEU A 53 4.43 4.60 15.03
C LEU A 53 5.94 4.65 14.77
N ARG A 54 6.43 5.71 14.11
CA ARG A 54 7.86 5.85 13.79
C ARG A 54 8.79 5.66 15.00
N PRO A 55 8.67 6.39 16.13
CA PRO A 55 9.54 6.18 17.30
C PRO A 55 9.33 4.82 17.98
N LEU A 56 8.18 4.15 17.83
CA LEU A 56 8.01 2.76 18.28
C LEU A 56 8.88 1.82 17.44
N LEU A 57 8.81 1.95 16.12
CA LEU A 57 9.61 1.16 15.17
C LEU A 57 11.12 1.44 15.33
N GLU A 58 11.52 2.69 15.53
CA GLU A 58 12.92 3.05 15.79
C GLU A 58 13.49 2.31 17.02
N ARG A 59 12.71 2.21 18.10
CA ARG A 59 13.12 1.48 19.31
C ARG A 59 13.19 -0.02 19.09
N LEU A 60 12.22 -0.60 18.38
CA LEU A 60 12.22 -2.03 18.05
C LEU A 60 13.38 -2.42 17.13
N ASP A 61 13.68 -1.57 16.16
CA ASP A 61 14.81 -1.72 15.24
C ASP A 61 16.15 -1.65 15.99
N ALA A 62 16.34 -0.63 16.83
CA ALA A 62 17.54 -0.48 17.64
C ALA A 62 17.75 -1.63 18.63
N ALA A 63 16.67 -2.27 19.09
CA ALA A 63 16.72 -3.44 19.95
C ALA A 63 16.88 -4.77 19.18
N GLY A 64 16.88 -4.76 17.85
CA GLY A 64 16.95 -5.98 17.03
C GLY A 64 15.70 -6.87 17.14
N HIS A 65 14.55 -6.31 17.49
CA HIS A 65 13.29 -7.06 17.66
C HIS A 65 12.50 -7.21 16.35
N ILE A 66 12.87 -6.49 15.30
CA ILE A 66 12.24 -6.61 13.97
C ILE A 66 12.80 -7.84 13.27
N ARG A 67 11.92 -8.81 12.96
CA ARG A 67 12.28 -10.12 12.37
C ARG A 67 12.23 -10.15 10.83
N GLY A 68 12.04 -9.01 10.20
CA GLY A 68 12.08 -8.86 8.76
C GLY A 68 12.29 -7.43 8.33
N GLU A 69 11.45 -6.92 7.43
CA GLU A 69 11.54 -5.55 6.91
C GLU A 69 10.23 -4.79 7.17
N ILE A 70 10.34 -3.53 7.61
CA ILE A 70 9.20 -2.62 7.68
C ILE A 70 9.52 -1.35 6.92
N VAL A 71 8.67 -0.98 5.97
CA VAL A 71 8.73 0.28 5.23
C VAL A 71 7.55 1.15 5.64
N LEU A 72 7.83 2.31 6.21
CA LEU A 72 6.82 3.29 6.63
C LEU A 72 6.88 4.54 5.75
N VAL A 73 5.73 4.92 5.18
CA VAL A 73 5.52 6.15 4.38
C VAL A 73 4.46 7.03 5.07
N PRO A 74 4.84 7.95 5.96
CA PRO A 74 3.87 8.69 6.78
C PRO A 74 2.97 9.67 6.02
N MET A 75 3.42 10.12 4.84
CA MET A 75 2.65 11.00 3.94
C MET A 75 2.87 10.50 2.52
N ALA A 76 1.93 9.71 2.03
CA ALA A 76 2.01 9.01 0.74
C ALA A 76 1.75 9.93 -0.45
N ASN A 77 1.20 11.13 -0.25
CA ASN A 77 0.80 12.01 -1.34
C ASN A 77 1.30 13.45 -1.20
N PRO A 78 2.59 13.71 -1.51
CA PRO A 78 3.12 15.07 -1.50
C PRO A 78 2.47 15.98 -2.57
N ILE A 79 1.89 15.40 -3.64
CA ILE A 79 1.16 16.14 -4.67
C ILE A 79 -0.10 16.76 -4.04
N GLY A 80 -1.02 15.93 -3.54
CA GLY A 80 -2.24 16.36 -2.87
C GLY A 80 -1.98 17.24 -1.65
N ALA A 81 -0.91 16.99 -0.89
CA ALA A 81 -0.54 17.81 0.27
C ALA A 81 -0.22 19.27 -0.10
N SER A 82 0.22 19.51 -1.34
CA SER A 82 0.49 20.84 -1.88
C SER A 82 -0.73 21.52 -2.51
N GLN A 83 -1.85 20.81 -2.68
CA GLN A 83 -3.05 21.32 -3.34
C GLN A 83 -4.00 22.01 -2.35
N ARG A 84 -4.39 23.25 -2.67
CA ARG A 84 -5.40 24.00 -1.91
C ARG A 84 -6.32 24.78 -2.84
N VAL A 85 -7.61 24.78 -2.55
CA VAL A 85 -8.63 25.58 -3.24
C VAL A 85 -9.38 26.41 -2.21
N GLN A 86 -9.36 27.75 -2.35
CA GLN A 86 -10.03 28.66 -1.41
C GLN A 86 -9.68 28.39 0.07
N HIS A 87 -8.39 28.22 0.37
CA HIS A 87 -7.88 27.85 1.69
C HIS A 87 -8.29 26.47 2.21
N LYS A 88 -9.00 25.64 1.45
CA LYS A 88 -9.31 24.25 1.80
C LYS A 88 -8.28 23.29 1.19
N PRO A 89 -7.82 22.27 1.93
CA PRO A 89 -7.09 21.16 1.33
C PRO A 89 -7.91 20.51 0.21
N ALA A 90 -7.24 20.04 -0.84
CA ALA A 90 -7.86 19.31 -1.93
C ALA A 90 -6.94 18.16 -2.34
N GLY A 91 -6.88 17.10 -1.55
CA GLY A 91 -5.90 16.02 -1.70
C GLY A 91 -6.49 14.68 -2.15
N ARG A 92 -7.82 14.59 -2.33
CA ARG A 92 -8.50 13.37 -2.80
C ARG A 92 -8.31 13.12 -4.30
N PHE A 93 -8.25 14.20 -5.09
CA PHE A 93 -8.08 14.17 -6.53
C PHE A 93 -6.91 15.07 -6.95
N GLU A 94 -6.16 14.67 -7.98
CA GLU A 94 -5.15 15.53 -8.58
C GLU A 94 -5.84 16.70 -9.31
N LEU A 95 -5.37 17.94 -9.11
CA LEU A 95 -5.98 19.12 -9.73
C LEU A 95 -5.77 19.18 -11.25
N ASP A 96 -4.73 18.55 -11.80
CA ASP A 96 -4.43 18.57 -13.23
C ASP A 96 -5.35 17.60 -14.02
N SER A 97 -5.32 16.31 -13.67
CA SER A 97 -6.11 15.27 -14.36
C SER A 97 -7.52 15.05 -13.82
N SER A 98 -7.83 15.52 -12.60
CA SER A 98 -9.01 15.12 -11.82
C SER A 98 -9.07 13.62 -11.47
N GLU A 99 -7.97 12.88 -11.62
CA GLU A 99 -7.91 11.49 -11.19
C GLU A 99 -7.85 11.39 -9.66
N ASN A 100 -8.53 10.38 -9.11
CA ASN A 100 -8.41 10.05 -7.69
C ASN A 100 -7.04 9.39 -7.42
N PHE A 101 -6.36 9.82 -6.35
CA PHE A 101 -5.02 9.31 -6.00
C PHE A 101 -5.02 7.83 -5.63
N ASN A 102 -6.12 7.34 -5.06
CA ASN A 102 -6.35 5.94 -4.72
C ASN A 102 -7.13 5.19 -5.82
N ARG A 103 -6.93 5.51 -7.11
CA ARG A 103 -7.54 4.80 -8.25
C ARG A 103 -6.56 4.67 -9.41
N TYR A 104 -6.92 3.83 -10.39
CA TYR A 104 -6.16 3.61 -11.63
C TYR A 104 -4.76 3.01 -11.42
N TYR A 105 -4.61 2.20 -10.39
CA TYR A 105 -3.44 1.34 -10.24
C TYR A 105 -3.48 0.19 -11.27
N PRO A 106 -2.32 -0.34 -11.70
CA PRO A 106 -2.26 -1.33 -12.77
C PRO A 106 -2.87 -2.67 -12.35
N ASP A 107 -3.54 -3.35 -13.28
CA ASP A 107 -3.93 -4.75 -13.08
C ASP A 107 -2.72 -5.65 -13.37
N PHE A 108 -1.92 -5.94 -12.33
CA PHE A 108 -0.70 -6.75 -12.49
C PHE A 108 -0.98 -8.10 -13.13
N ALA A 109 -2.06 -8.80 -12.75
CA ALA A 109 -2.37 -10.12 -13.28
C ALA A 109 -2.54 -10.08 -14.81
N ARG A 110 -3.20 -9.04 -15.32
CA ARG A 110 -3.33 -8.80 -16.77
C ARG A 110 -1.99 -8.51 -17.43
N HIS A 111 -1.09 -7.79 -16.77
CA HIS A 111 0.20 -7.40 -17.33
C HIS A 111 1.26 -8.51 -17.31
N ILE A 112 1.25 -9.37 -16.28
CA ILE A 112 2.30 -10.37 -16.07
C ILE A 112 1.82 -11.81 -16.31
N GLY A 113 0.51 -12.04 -16.43
CA GLY A 113 -0.06 -13.40 -16.48
C GLY A 113 0.47 -14.25 -17.63
N ASP A 114 0.58 -13.69 -18.83
CA ASP A 114 1.09 -14.43 -19.99
C ASP A 114 2.58 -14.80 -19.88
N GLU A 115 3.36 -14.00 -19.13
CA GLU A 115 4.76 -14.30 -18.82
C GLU A 115 4.86 -15.36 -17.70
N VAL A 116 4.07 -15.20 -16.63
CA VAL A 116 4.19 -15.99 -15.39
C VAL A 116 3.60 -17.38 -15.55
N LEU A 117 2.38 -17.51 -16.10
CA LEU A 117 1.62 -18.77 -16.09
C LEU A 117 2.37 -19.97 -16.71
N PRO A 118 3.09 -19.84 -17.83
CA PRO A 118 3.84 -20.97 -18.41
C PRO A 118 5.06 -21.43 -17.59
N GLN A 119 5.51 -20.61 -16.64
CA GLN A 119 6.73 -20.85 -15.84
C GLN A 119 6.40 -21.40 -14.44
N LEU A 120 5.12 -21.44 -14.06
CA LEU A 120 4.71 -21.95 -12.76
C LEU A 120 4.97 -23.45 -12.65
N GLY A 121 5.43 -23.87 -11.47
CA GLY A 121 5.69 -25.26 -11.14
C GLY A 121 4.94 -25.71 -9.90
N GLN A 122 5.42 -26.79 -9.30
CA GLN A 122 4.81 -27.44 -8.12
C GLN A 122 5.23 -26.81 -6.79
N ASP A 123 6.27 -25.97 -6.78
CA ASP A 123 6.74 -25.30 -5.56
C ASP A 123 6.09 -23.93 -5.39
N ALA A 124 5.22 -23.80 -4.38
CA ALA A 124 4.47 -22.59 -4.09
C ALA A 124 5.39 -21.39 -3.78
N ALA A 125 6.49 -21.60 -3.07
CA ALA A 125 7.42 -20.53 -2.71
C ALA A 125 8.13 -19.96 -3.95
N THR A 126 8.60 -20.84 -4.85
CA THR A 126 9.18 -20.45 -6.14
C THR A 126 8.16 -19.70 -7.00
N ASN A 127 6.90 -20.15 -7.03
CA ASN A 127 5.83 -19.47 -7.77
C ASN A 127 5.57 -18.05 -7.23
N VAL A 128 5.55 -17.87 -5.91
CA VAL A 128 5.42 -16.54 -5.28
C VAL A 128 6.59 -15.63 -5.65
N ALA A 129 7.82 -16.14 -5.57
CA ALA A 129 9.01 -15.40 -5.96
C ALA A 129 8.97 -14.98 -7.44
N LEU A 130 8.52 -15.87 -8.33
CA LEU A 130 8.36 -15.59 -9.75
C LEU A 130 7.37 -14.45 -10.01
N VAL A 131 6.22 -14.46 -9.34
CA VAL A 131 5.21 -13.40 -9.46
C VAL A 131 5.77 -12.05 -9.00
N ARG A 132 6.40 -12.00 -7.81
CA ARG A 132 7.05 -10.78 -7.30
C ARG A 132 8.10 -10.26 -8.27
N GLN A 133 8.93 -11.16 -8.83
CA GLN A 133 9.95 -10.79 -9.80
C GLN A 133 9.35 -10.19 -11.08
N ALA A 134 8.24 -10.75 -11.57
CA ALA A 134 7.54 -10.23 -12.75
C ALA A 134 6.90 -8.86 -12.48
N MET A 135 6.28 -8.66 -11.31
CA MET A 135 5.77 -7.34 -10.88
C MET A 135 6.90 -6.31 -10.83
N GLY A 136 8.05 -6.68 -10.24
CA GLY A 136 9.24 -5.83 -10.19
C GLY A 136 9.77 -5.47 -11.59
N ARG A 137 9.82 -6.43 -12.52
CA ARG A 137 10.19 -6.18 -13.93
C ARG A 137 9.23 -5.21 -14.60
N TYR A 138 7.92 -5.40 -14.43
CA TYR A 138 6.91 -4.49 -14.97
C TYR A 138 7.13 -3.06 -14.45
N LEU A 139 7.31 -2.87 -13.14
CA LEU A 139 7.55 -1.55 -12.54
C LEU A 139 8.88 -0.92 -12.96
N ALA A 140 9.91 -1.73 -13.20
CA ALA A 140 11.20 -1.26 -13.72
C ALA A 140 11.06 -0.70 -15.16
N GLN A 141 10.20 -1.32 -15.97
CA GLN A 141 9.94 -0.91 -17.37
C GLN A 141 8.91 0.23 -17.47
N TRP A 142 8.06 0.42 -16.47
CA TRP A 142 7.07 1.50 -16.47
C TRP A 142 7.77 2.86 -16.44
N THR A 143 7.67 3.60 -17.55
CA THR A 143 8.13 4.99 -17.65
C THR A 143 6.96 5.95 -17.37
N PRO A 144 6.90 6.59 -16.19
CA PRO A 144 5.82 7.53 -15.88
C PRO A 144 5.93 8.78 -16.75
N LYS A 145 4.79 9.29 -17.22
CA LYS A 145 4.70 10.49 -18.06
C LYS A 145 4.20 11.72 -17.30
N THR A 146 3.63 11.53 -16.12
CA THR A 146 3.08 12.59 -15.26
C THR A 146 3.60 12.45 -13.83
N GLU A 147 3.52 13.52 -13.03
CA GLU A 147 3.89 13.50 -11.62
C GLU A 147 3.06 12.45 -10.85
N LEU A 148 1.75 12.36 -11.12
CA LEU A 148 0.85 11.35 -10.56
C LEU A 148 1.28 9.91 -10.90
N GLN A 149 1.61 9.62 -12.15
CA GLN A 149 2.13 8.30 -12.52
C GLN A 149 3.46 8.01 -11.85
N GLY A 150 4.31 9.03 -11.70
CA GLY A 150 5.56 8.95 -10.94
C GLY A 150 5.29 8.53 -9.50
N LEU A 151 4.33 9.19 -8.83
CA LEU A 151 3.94 8.85 -7.47
C LEU A 151 3.43 7.41 -7.36
N ARG A 152 2.45 7.01 -8.19
CA ARG A 152 1.89 5.65 -8.17
C ARG A 152 2.97 4.60 -8.36
N ARG A 153 3.87 4.80 -9.32
CA ARG A 153 5.00 3.89 -9.56
C ARG A 153 5.90 3.80 -8.33
N THR A 154 6.27 4.93 -7.72
CA THR A 154 7.13 4.92 -6.53
C THR A 154 6.48 4.20 -5.35
N LEU A 155 5.19 4.41 -5.09
CA LEU A 155 4.46 3.69 -4.04
C LEU A 155 4.47 2.18 -4.29
N LEU A 156 4.16 1.75 -5.53
CA LEU A 156 4.20 0.33 -5.90
C LEU A 156 5.62 -0.26 -5.82
N GLN A 157 6.66 0.49 -6.18
CA GLN A 157 8.04 0.02 -6.07
C GLN A 157 8.46 -0.25 -4.62
N LEU A 158 7.86 0.46 -3.66
CA LEU A 158 8.10 0.24 -2.24
C LEU A 158 7.31 -0.96 -1.67
N SER A 159 6.18 -1.33 -2.30
CA SER A 159 5.20 -2.26 -1.72
C SER A 159 4.96 -3.57 -2.49
N PHE A 160 5.36 -3.69 -3.76
CA PHE A 160 4.98 -4.83 -4.62
C PHE A 160 5.42 -6.21 -4.13
N ASP A 161 6.50 -6.26 -3.34
CA ASP A 161 7.11 -7.47 -2.78
C ASP A 161 6.78 -7.67 -1.30
N ALA A 162 5.91 -6.83 -0.73
CA ALA A 162 5.50 -6.94 0.66
C ALA A 162 4.55 -8.14 0.88
N ASP A 163 4.67 -8.77 2.04
CA ASP A 163 3.73 -9.78 2.52
C ASP A 163 2.47 -9.13 3.11
N PHE A 164 2.62 -7.95 3.72
CA PHE A 164 1.53 -7.15 4.26
C PHE A 164 1.61 -5.70 3.80
N VAL A 165 0.48 -5.13 3.41
CA VAL A 165 0.37 -3.72 3.01
C VAL A 165 -0.79 -3.06 3.75
N LEU A 166 -0.47 -2.08 4.59
CA LEU A 166 -1.45 -1.34 5.38
C LEU A 166 -1.55 0.09 4.83
N ASP A 167 -2.69 0.42 4.25
CA ASP A 167 -2.97 1.76 3.73
C ASP A 167 -3.88 2.52 4.72
N LEU A 168 -3.34 3.51 5.42
CA LEU A 168 -4.04 4.22 6.49
C LEU A 168 -4.78 5.45 5.93
N HIS A 169 -6.10 5.39 5.96
CA HIS A 169 -7.05 6.41 5.50
C HIS A 169 -7.91 6.91 6.67
N CYS A 170 -8.84 7.81 6.37
CA CYS A 170 -10.01 8.05 7.19
C CYS A 170 -11.21 8.41 6.32
N ASP A 171 -12.42 8.15 6.80
CA ASP A 171 -13.65 8.53 6.11
C ASP A 171 -14.13 9.91 6.60
N CYS A 172 -15.15 10.48 5.97
CA CYS A 172 -15.74 11.75 6.38
C CYS A 172 -16.27 11.67 7.83
N GLU A 173 -17.16 10.71 8.10
CA GLU A 173 -17.67 10.38 9.43
C GLU A 173 -17.82 8.87 9.56
N ALA A 174 -16.96 8.23 10.35
CA ALA A 174 -17.01 6.79 10.52
C ALA A 174 -16.47 6.32 11.87
N VAL A 175 -16.74 5.05 12.16
CA VAL A 175 -16.03 4.27 13.18
C VAL A 175 -14.74 3.71 12.59
N MET A 176 -13.86 3.15 13.44
CA MET A 176 -12.71 2.41 12.91
C MET A 176 -13.19 1.20 12.14
N HIS A 177 -12.75 1.06 10.89
CA HIS A 177 -13.16 -0.03 10.02
C HIS A 177 -12.10 -0.37 8.97
N PHE A 178 -12.27 -1.52 8.33
CA PHE A 178 -11.34 -2.05 7.34
C PHE A 178 -12.08 -2.29 6.04
N TYR A 179 -11.44 -1.94 4.92
CA TYR A 179 -11.72 -2.55 3.62
C TYR A 179 -10.66 -3.60 3.34
N CYS A 180 -11.09 -4.82 3.06
CA CYS A 180 -10.19 -5.95 2.89
C CYS A 180 -10.70 -6.90 1.81
N GLU A 181 -9.80 -7.41 0.97
CA GLU A 181 -10.19 -8.50 0.09
C GLU A 181 -10.47 -9.78 0.88
N GLU A 182 -11.50 -10.56 0.49
CA GLU A 182 -11.87 -11.82 1.17
C GLU A 182 -10.67 -12.77 1.32
N ALA A 183 -9.80 -12.84 0.30
CA ALA A 183 -8.59 -13.65 0.29
C ALA A 183 -7.55 -13.24 1.35
N CYS A 184 -7.62 -12.01 1.87
CA CYS A 184 -6.69 -11.47 2.85
C CYS A 184 -7.22 -11.51 4.28
N TRP A 185 -8.52 -11.75 4.47
CA TRP A 185 -9.19 -11.55 5.76
C TRP A 185 -8.60 -12.40 6.89
N SER A 186 -8.36 -13.69 6.67
CA SER A 186 -7.86 -14.59 7.71
C SER A 186 -6.50 -14.15 8.28
N ALA A 187 -5.64 -13.54 7.46
CA ALA A 187 -4.34 -13.03 7.90
C ALA A 187 -4.45 -11.68 8.61
N LEU A 188 -5.48 -10.88 8.32
CA LEU A 188 -5.66 -9.52 8.82
C LEU A 188 -6.64 -9.41 10.00
N GLU A 189 -7.44 -10.44 10.26
CA GLU A 189 -8.37 -10.50 11.40
C GLU A 189 -7.71 -10.14 12.74
N PRO A 190 -6.52 -10.67 13.10
CA PRO A 190 -5.88 -10.32 14.37
C PRO A 190 -5.56 -8.82 14.47
N LEU A 191 -5.12 -8.20 13.37
CA LEU A 191 -4.82 -6.77 13.33
C LEU A 191 -6.09 -5.94 13.56
N ALA A 192 -7.20 -6.32 12.92
CA ALA A 192 -8.48 -5.66 13.14
C ALA A 192 -8.95 -5.75 14.60
N HIS A 193 -8.65 -6.85 15.29
CA HIS A 193 -8.91 -6.99 16.72
C HIS A 193 -8.03 -6.07 17.58
N TYR A 194 -6.72 -6.02 17.33
CA TYR A 194 -5.80 -5.13 18.05
C TYR A 194 -6.18 -3.66 17.89
N LEU A 195 -6.61 -3.27 16.69
CA LEU A 195 -7.08 -1.93 16.39
C LEU A 195 -8.52 -1.67 16.90
N GLN A 196 -9.21 -2.67 17.46
CA GLN A 196 -10.58 -2.53 17.96
C GLN A 196 -11.56 -2.07 16.87
N SER A 197 -11.36 -2.60 15.64
CA SER A 197 -12.24 -2.32 14.51
C SER A 197 -13.70 -2.64 14.83
N ARG A 198 -14.60 -1.76 14.40
CA ARG A 198 -16.05 -1.88 14.62
C ARG A 198 -16.79 -2.42 13.41
N ALA A 199 -16.17 -2.42 12.24
CA ALA A 199 -16.74 -2.97 11.01
C ALA A 199 -15.64 -3.48 10.08
N ILE A 200 -15.94 -4.56 9.36
CA ILE A 200 -15.06 -5.16 8.36
C ILE A 200 -15.87 -5.27 7.08
N LEU A 201 -15.42 -4.58 6.03
CA LEU A 201 -16.06 -4.58 4.72
C LEU A 201 -15.23 -5.47 3.81
N LEU A 202 -15.73 -6.68 3.59
CA LEU A 202 -15.11 -7.65 2.70
C LEU A 202 -15.65 -7.47 1.28
N ALA A 203 -14.75 -7.41 0.32
CA ALA A 203 -15.08 -7.41 -1.10
C ALA A 203 -14.10 -8.30 -1.84
N LYS A 204 -14.48 -8.81 -3.02
CA LYS A 204 -13.52 -9.48 -3.92
C LYS A 204 -12.89 -8.52 -4.94
N ASN A 205 -13.59 -7.42 -5.22
CA ASN A 205 -13.17 -6.35 -6.13
C ASN A 205 -14.11 -5.16 -5.89
N SER A 206 -13.59 -4.07 -5.33
CA SER A 206 -14.38 -2.84 -5.09
C SER A 206 -14.52 -1.96 -6.33
N GLY A 207 -13.80 -2.27 -7.40
CA GLY A 207 -13.83 -1.56 -8.67
C GLY A 207 -12.85 -0.39 -8.73
N SER A 208 -12.58 0.09 -9.94
CA SER A 208 -11.72 1.26 -10.20
C SER A 208 -10.26 1.16 -9.74
N SER A 209 -9.79 -0.04 -9.34
CA SER A 209 -8.38 -0.38 -9.07
C SER A 209 -7.71 0.52 -8.02
N PRO A 210 -8.10 0.41 -6.74
CA PRO A 210 -7.42 1.08 -5.64
C PRO A 210 -6.02 0.50 -5.39
N PHE A 211 -5.23 1.21 -4.58
CA PHE A 211 -3.83 0.87 -4.30
C PHE A 211 -3.67 -0.51 -3.65
N ASP A 212 -4.46 -0.81 -2.63
CA ASP A 212 -4.42 -2.08 -1.91
C ASP A 212 -4.81 -3.26 -2.81
N GLU A 213 -5.97 -3.22 -3.47
CA GLU A 213 -6.45 -4.31 -4.34
C GLU A 213 -5.54 -4.56 -5.55
N CYS A 214 -4.74 -3.58 -5.98
CA CYS A 214 -3.70 -3.81 -6.98
C CYS A 214 -2.65 -4.84 -6.49
N LEU A 215 -2.33 -4.82 -5.20
CA LEU A 215 -1.25 -5.60 -4.59
C LEU A 215 -1.73 -6.98 -4.11
N SER A 216 -2.88 -7.08 -3.45
CA SER A 216 -3.47 -8.37 -3.10
C SER A 216 -4.20 -9.03 -4.27
N GLY A 217 -4.75 -8.25 -5.19
CA GLY A 217 -5.64 -8.76 -6.22
C GLY A 217 -4.95 -9.57 -7.31
N VAL A 218 -3.67 -9.32 -7.55
CA VAL A 218 -2.86 -10.08 -8.51
C VAL A 218 -2.86 -11.58 -8.20
N TRP A 219 -2.83 -11.95 -6.91
CA TRP A 219 -2.64 -13.33 -6.46
C TRP A 219 -3.86 -14.20 -6.75
N TRP A 220 -5.05 -13.76 -6.32
CA TRP A 220 -6.28 -14.52 -6.57
C TRP A 220 -6.67 -14.50 -8.05
N ARG A 221 -6.40 -13.41 -8.80
CA ARG A 221 -6.64 -13.36 -10.24
C ARG A 221 -5.77 -14.35 -11.00
N LEU A 222 -4.48 -14.45 -10.65
CA LEU A 222 -3.60 -15.47 -11.23
C LEU A 222 -4.04 -16.88 -10.83
N ALA A 223 -4.49 -17.10 -9.59
CA ALA A 223 -5.05 -18.38 -9.17
C ALA A 223 -6.31 -18.79 -9.98
N GLU A 224 -7.19 -17.84 -10.29
CA GLU A 224 -8.32 -18.07 -11.19
C GLU A 224 -7.87 -18.41 -12.62
N MET A 225 -6.83 -17.73 -13.14
CA MET A 225 -6.27 -18.05 -14.45
C MET A 225 -5.62 -19.44 -14.50
N ILE A 226 -4.95 -19.86 -13.42
CA ILE A 226 -4.39 -21.21 -13.25
C ILE A 226 -5.51 -22.25 -13.33
N GLY A 227 -6.58 -22.06 -12.53
CA GLY A 227 -7.74 -22.95 -12.53
C GLY A 227 -8.46 -23.01 -13.89
N ALA A 228 -8.65 -21.86 -14.53
CA ALA A 228 -9.28 -21.77 -15.85
C ALA A 228 -8.47 -22.47 -16.97
N ARG A 229 -7.13 -22.54 -16.81
CA ARG A 229 -6.23 -23.25 -17.74
C ARG A 229 -5.98 -24.71 -17.33
N GLY A 230 -6.55 -25.17 -16.22
CA GLY A 230 -6.33 -26.54 -15.70
C GLY A 230 -4.87 -26.80 -15.32
N LEU A 231 -4.12 -25.77 -14.95
CA LEU A 231 -2.72 -25.90 -14.54
C LEU A 231 -2.66 -26.42 -13.11
N ASP A 232 -1.83 -27.43 -12.87
CA ASP A 232 -1.51 -27.90 -11.52
C ASP A 232 -0.28 -27.13 -11.01
N ALA A 233 -0.53 -25.95 -10.45
CA ALA A 233 0.49 -25.08 -9.90
C ALA A 233 -0.04 -24.33 -8.66
N PRO A 234 0.43 -24.64 -7.45
CA PRO A 234 -0.04 -23.95 -6.25
C PRO A 234 0.45 -22.49 -6.24
N LEU A 235 -0.48 -21.56 -6.08
CA LEU A 235 -0.19 -20.13 -5.92
C LEU A 235 -0.98 -19.58 -4.72
N PRO A 236 -0.37 -19.49 -3.53
CA PRO A 236 -1.03 -18.93 -2.36
C PRO A 236 -1.14 -17.40 -2.47
N GLN A 237 -1.94 -16.80 -1.58
CA GLN A 237 -2.00 -15.35 -1.42
C GLN A 237 -0.61 -14.84 -0.99
N GLY A 238 0.06 -14.07 -1.85
CA GLY A 238 1.42 -13.59 -1.61
C GLY A 238 1.51 -12.17 -1.06
N CYS A 239 0.39 -11.46 -0.94
CA CYS A 239 0.29 -10.15 -0.30
C CYS A 239 -1.08 -10.02 0.38
N HIS A 240 -1.08 -9.63 1.65
CA HIS A 240 -2.27 -9.31 2.43
C HIS A 240 -2.36 -7.80 2.60
N SER A 241 -3.14 -7.15 1.74
CA SER A 241 -3.33 -5.70 1.77
C SER A 241 -4.70 -5.30 2.26
N THR A 242 -4.77 -4.15 2.92
CA THR A 242 -6.03 -3.57 3.42
C THR A 242 -5.93 -2.06 3.53
N THR A 243 -7.05 -1.40 3.26
CA THR A 243 -7.29 -0.02 3.65
C THR A 243 -7.89 0.02 5.05
N ILE A 244 -7.22 0.72 5.97
CA ILE A 244 -7.65 0.90 7.36
C ILE A 244 -8.16 2.33 7.50
N GLU A 245 -9.43 2.45 7.80
CA GLU A 245 -10.10 3.73 7.98
C GLU A 245 -10.08 4.09 9.47
N LEU A 246 -9.18 5.01 9.82
CA LEU A 246 -9.01 5.48 11.20
C LEU A 246 -10.10 6.50 11.55
N ARG A 247 -11.36 6.05 11.48
CA ARG A 247 -12.57 6.81 11.84
C ARG A 247 -12.78 8.03 10.93
N GLY A 248 -13.36 9.12 11.45
CA GLY A 248 -13.67 10.34 10.71
C GLY A 248 -12.52 11.35 10.56
N GLU A 249 -12.53 12.15 9.49
CA GLU A 249 -11.56 13.22 9.18
C GLU A 249 -11.34 14.21 10.34
N ALA A 250 -12.37 14.46 11.16
CA ALA A 250 -12.28 15.36 12.29
C ALA A 250 -11.54 14.78 13.51
N GLN A 251 -11.24 13.47 13.52
CA GLN A 251 -10.70 12.76 14.69
C GLN A 251 -9.17 12.75 14.73
N VAL A 252 -8.57 13.92 14.52
CA VAL A 252 -7.11 14.12 14.52
C VAL A 252 -6.65 14.52 15.93
N GLN A 253 -6.35 13.52 16.76
CA GLN A 253 -5.93 13.74 18.16
C GLN A 253 -4.77 12.83 18.52
N HIS A 254 -3.78 13.36 19.25
CA HIS A 254 -2.59 12.60 19.63
C HIS A 254 -2.89 11.35 20.46
N ALA A 255 -3.89 11.39 21.35
CA ALA A 255 -4.25 10.24 22.18
C ALA A 255 -4.78 9.06 21.35
N LEU A 256 -5.68 9.34 20.40
CA LEU A 256 -6.19 8.34 19.47
C LEU A 256 -5.07 7.80 18.57
N ALA A 257 -4.27 8.68 17.99
CA ALA A 257 -3.19 8.27 17.10
C ALA A 257 -2.09 7.46 17.81
N ALA A 258 -1.82 7.73 19.09
CA ALA A 258 -0.90 6.93 19.89
C ALA A 258 -1.47 5.55 20.21
N GLN A 259 -2.79 5.44 20.40
CA GLN A 259 -3.49 4.16 20.54
C GLN A 259 -3.45 3.36 19.23
N ASP A 260 -3.72 3.99 18.09
CA ASP A 260 -3.68 3.32 16.77
C ASP A 260 -2.28 2.80 16.41
N ALA A 261 -1.23 3.47 16.90
CA ALA A 261 0.15 3.13 16.61
C ALA A 261 0.73 2.01 17.50
N ALA A 262 0.14 1.77 18.67
CA ALA A 262 0.67 0.87 19.71
C ALA A 262 0.46 -0.60 19.39
#